data_AF-A0A955VE98-F1
#
_entry.id   AF-A0A955VE98-F1
#
_cell.length_a   1.000
_cell.length_b   1.000
_cell.length_c   1.000
_cell.angle_alpha   90.00
_cell.angle_beta   90.00
_cell.angle_gamma   90.00
#
_symmetry.space_group_name_H-M   'P 1'
#
loop_
_entity.id
_entity.type
_entity.pdbx_description
1 polymer ?
#
loop_
_entity_poly.entity_id
_entity_poly.type
_entity_poly.pdbx_seq_one_letter_code
_entity_poly.pdbx_strand_id
1 'polypeptide(L)'
;MPGFTLPLPVLADAWFPTKKKQIPHNFKPPMGKTAQDHYAMMYGHGAGKVKLFSGMPSAPSPYYWNASPNKAHKDSAKDVSESTKKFVHDALDKFKQCVDMWKLQAEIKVNIMSVSGIGPPGSLKGPELKSLAPFSSWEGTLKEKNEKAYAKAVVEGTSKQWKAWQDKVMIPGLPFWPAFAAFPLATAPPMPNIPMPLITCPSAMMAEMTMPKLRDAMADALDGGVKDKDEDKKHLAIFETIAFPISLNFLLWLVMQQVMNLLGKGPIPTYAPPYVPVGPVVAGSEAMGKALMA
;
A
#
# COMPACT_ATOMS: atom_id res chain seq x y z
N MET A 1 -14.27 5.01 10.21
CA MET A 1 -14.00 3.64 9.74
C MET A 1 -12.50 3.46 9.72
N PRO A 2 -11.92 2.40 10.30
CA PRO A 2 -10.47 2.26 10.28
C PRO A 2 -10.02 1.93 8.85
N GLY A 3 -9.47 2.93 8.16
CA GLY A 3 -8.61 2.72 7.00
C GLY A 3 -7.29 2.11 7.45
N PHE A 4 -6.20 2.39 6.75
CA PHE A 4 -4.87 2.05 7.26
C PHE A 4 -4.65 2.75 8.61
N THR A 5 -4.41 1.94 9.65
CA THR A 5 -4.41 2.38 11.06
C THR A 5 -3.03 2.74 11.59
N LEU A 6 -1.97 2.16 11.03
CA LEU A 6 -0.62 2.56 11.42
C LEU A 6 -0.24 3.86 10.69
N PRO A 7 0.50 4.76 11.34
CA PRO A 7 0.94 6.00 10.72
C PRO A 7 1.98 5.72 9.62
N LEU A 8 1.51 5.55 8.38
CA LEU A 8 2.34 5.27 7.20
C LEU A 8 3.58 6.20 7.11
N PRO A 9 3.44 7.54 7.27
CA PRO A 9 4.57 8.45 7.14
C PRO A 9 5.63 8.26 8.23
N VAL A 10 5.20 7.94 9.46
CA VAL A 10 6.12 7.71 10.60
C VAL A 10 6.91 6.41 10.40
N LEU A 11 6.27 5.37 9.88
CA LEU A 11 6.95 4.11 9.54
C LEU A 11 7.97 4.31 8.41
N ALA A 12 7.63 5.11 7.40
CA ALA A 12 8.56 5.49 6.32
C ALA A 12 9.78 6.25 6.88
N ASP A 13 9.53 7.24 7.74
CA ASP A 13 10.58 8.05 8.36
C ASP A 13 11.53 7.24 9.25
N ALA A 14 11.03 6.21 9.93
CA ALA A 14 11.86 5.30 10.71
C ALA A 14 12.68 4.35 9.80
N TRP A 15 12.16 4.01 8.63
CA TRP A 15 12.77 3.01 7.75
C TRP A 15 13.85 3.59 6.84
N PHE A 16 13.62 4.73 6.18
CA PHE A 16 14.55 5.27 5.18
C PHE A 16 15.99 5.42 5.70
N PRO A 17 16.25 5.96 6.91
CA PRO A 17 17.60 6.16 7.42
C PRO A 17 18.43 4.89 7.53
N THR A 18 17.79 3.73 7.67
CA THR A 18 18.46 2.42 7.73
C THR A 18 19.23 2.11 6.43
N LYS A 19 18.88 2.77 5.32
CA LYS A 19 19.51 2.61 4.00
C LYS A 19 20.81 3.39 3.85
N LYS A 20 21.10 4.32 4.77
CA LYS A 20 22.37 5.08 4.86
C LYS A 20 22.83 5.70 3.53
N LYS A 21 21.90 6.20 2.72
CA LYS A 21 22.21 6.80 1.40
C LYS A 21 22.85 8.18 1.58
N GLN A 22 23.81 8.53 0.72
CA GLN A 22 24.61 9.76 0.83
C GLN A 22 24.43 10.71 -0.36
N ILE A 23 24.62 12.01 -0.09
CA ILE A 23 24.64 13.07 -1.10
C ILE A 23 25.86 14.00 -0.85
N PRO A 24 26.69 14.27 -1.88
CA PRO A 24 26.75 13.59 -3.19
C PRO A 24 27.28 12.14 -3.12
N HIS A 25 26.81 11.28 -4.03
CA HIS A 25 27.00 9.81 -3.97
C HIS A 25 28.45 9.33 -4.14
N ASN A 26 29.27 10.02 -4.94
CA ASN A 26 30.64 9.62 -5.29
C ASN A 26 31.68 10.69 -4.91
N PHE A 27 31.49 11.35 -3.77
CA PHE A 27 32.44 12.37 -3.34
C PHE A 27 33.80 11.73 -3.00
N LYS A 28 34.84 12.15 -3.71
CA LYS A 28 36.23 11.90 -3.33
C LYS A 28 36.83 13.21 -2.81
N PRO A 29 37.41 13.23 -1.60
CA PRO A 29 38.08 14.43 -1.13
C PRO A 29 39.19 14.82 -2.10
N PRO A 30 39.35 16.12 -2.44
CA PRO A 30 40.49 16.56 -3.24
C PRO A 30 41.78 16.17 -2.51
N MET A 31 42.79 15.72 -3.27
CA MET A 31 44.11 15.35 -2.75
C MET A 31 45.18 16.34 -3.24
N GLY A 32 46.17 16.64 -2.41
CA GLY A 32 47.30 17.51 -2.76
C GLY A 32 47.07 19.00 -2.49
N LYS A 33 47.77 19.88 -3.23
CA LYS A 33 47.74 21.35 -3.03
C LYS A 33 46.33 21.95 -3.16
N THR A 34 45.54 21.41 -4.08
CA THR A 34 44.12 21.75 -4.26
C THR A 34 43.27 21.42 -3.03
N ALA A 35 43.65 20.45 -2.20
CA ALA A 35 42.96 20.16 -0.95
C ALA A 35 43.14 21.29 0.07
N GLN A 36 44.36 21.81 0.23
CA GLN A 36 44.64 22.93 1.13
C GLN A 36 43.86 24.19 0.73
N ASP A 37 43.83 24.53 -0.56
CA ASP A 37 43.06 25.69 -1.04
C ASP A 37 41.56 25.47 -0.93
N HIS A 38 41.07 24.26 -1.21
CA HIS A 38 39.65 23.90 -1.10
C HIS A 38 39.19 23.90 0.37
N TYR A 39 40.00 23.39 1.31
CA TYR A 39 39.72 23.47 2.74
C TYR A 39 39.90 24.90 3.29
N ALA A 40 40.86 25.66 2.78
CA ALA A 40 41.05 27.06 3.15
C ALA A 40 39.90 27.95 2.63
N MET A 41 39.30 27.67 1.48
CA MET A 41 38.06 28.33 1.03
C MET A 41 36.82 27.84 1.80
N MET A 42 36.78 26.54 2.14
CA MET A 42 35.67 25.91 2.85
C MET A 42 35.57 26.32 4.33
N TYR A 43 36.71 26.61 4.95
CA TYR A 43 36.84 27.10 6.33
C TYR A 43 37.31 28.57 6.40
N GLY A 44 37.32 29.26 5.27
CA GLY A 44 37.95 30.55 5.04
C GLY A 44 37.17 31.76 5.53
N HIS A 45 36.98 31.85 6.84
CA HIS A 45 37.16 33.08 7.60
C HIS A 45 37.43 32.72 9.06
N GLY A 46 38.72 32.75 9.42
CA GLY A 46 39.17 32.82 10.80
C GLY A 46 39.39 31.47 11.49
N ALA A 47 40.58 31.33 12.09
CA ALA A 47 40.88 30.35 13.12
C ALA A 47 39.82 30.42 14.24
N GLY A 48 38.83 29.53 14.19
CA GLY A 48 37.72 29.51 15.13
C GLY A 48 37.21 28.09 15.29
N LYS A 49 37.79 27.38 16.26
CA LYS A 49 37.34 26.11 16.87
C LYS A 49 36.21 25.39 16.12
N VAL A 50 36.54 24.28 15.45
CA VAL A 50 35.56 23.23 15.18
C VAL A 50 35.01 22.77 16.53
N LYS A 51 33.90 23.36 16.97
CA LYS A 51 33.09 22.77 18.02
C LYS A 51 32.55 21.48 17.42
N LEU A 52 33.16 20.36 17.80
CA LEU A 52 32.48 19.08 17.83
C LEU A 52 31.19 19.32 18.63
N PHE A 53 30.07 19.50 17.93
CA PHE A 53 28.77 19.48 18.57
C PHE A 53 28.50 18.04 19.00
N SER A 54 29.16 17.62 20.08
CA SER A 54 28.68 16.54 20.93
C SER A 54 27.46 17.09 21.67
N GLY A 55 26.28 16.58 21.34
CA GLY A 55 25.06 16.85 22.12
C GLY A 55 23.98 17.69 21.43
N MET A 56 23.67 17.48 20.15
CA MET A 56 22.33 17.83 19.67
C MET A 56 21.35 16.69 20.01
N PRO A 57 20.21 16.98 20.63
CA PRO A 57 19.09 16.04 20.67
C PRO A 57 18.78 15.63 19.23
N SER A 58 18.60 14.33 18.99
CA SER A 58 18.35 13.74 17.67
C SER A 58 17.33 14.56 16.89
N ALA A 59 17.79 15.38 15.94
CA ALA A 59 16.93 15.82 14.85
C ALA A 59 16.32 14.56 14.20
N PRO A 60 15.07 14.59 13.71
CA PRO A 60 14.52 13.45 12.97
C PRO A 60 15.54 13.05 11.91
N SER A 61 15.91 11.76 11.90
CA SER A 61 17.03 11.29 11.11
C SER A 61 16.84 11.67 9.65
N PRO A 62 17.86 12.27 9.00
CA PRO A 62 17.73 12.67 7.61
C PRO A 62 17.57 11.44 6.71
N TYR A 63 16.85 11.60 5.60
CA TYR A 63 16.74 10.56 4.59
C TYR A 63 18.11 10.31 3.95
N TYR A 64 18.79 11.39 3.55
CA TYR A 64 20.14 11.34 3.01
C TYR A 64 21.17 11.95 3.95
N TRP A 65 22.29 11.26 4.10
CA TRP A 65 23.45 11.73 4.83
C TRP A 65 24.33 12.61 3.94
N ASN A 66 24.93 13.65 4.52
CA ASN A 66 25.90 14.48 3.82
C ASN A 66 27.22 13.72 3.63
N ALA A 67 27.80 13.75 2.43
CA ALA A 67 29.05 13.05 2.13
C ALA A 67 30.28 13.67 2.80
N SER A 68 30.21 14.95 3.18
CA SER A 68 31.27 15.61 3.95
C SER A 68 30.72 16.76 4.81
N PRO A 69 31.51 17.33 5.74
CA PRO A 69 31.09 18.45 6.58
C PRO A 69 30.82 19.77 5.84
N ASN A 70 31.03 19.79 4.51
CA ASN A 70 30.79 20.96 3.67
C ASN A 70 29.40 21.55 3.87
N LYS A 71 29.31 22.88 4.00
CA LYS A 71 28.02 23.57 4.05
C LYS A 71 27.18 23.22 2.81
N ALA A 72 27.76 23.26 1.61
CA ALA A 72 27.05 22.90 0.39
C ALA A 72 26.51 21.45 0.42
N HIS A 73 27.27 20.48 0.93
CA HIS A 73 26.81 19.09 1.03
C HIS A 73 25.75 18.91 2.11
N LYS A 74 25.84 19.63 3.23
CA LYS A 74 24.84 19.63 4.29
C LYS A 74 23.53 20.23 3.79
N ASP A 75 23.59 21.38 3.13
CA ASP A 75 22.42 22.09 2.60
C ASP A 75 21.75 21.23 1.50
N SER A 76 22.51 20.68 0.54
CA SER A 76 21.96 19.78 -0.47
C SER A 76 21.39 18.49 0.11
N ALA A 77 22.05 17.86 1.09
CA ALA A 77 21.53 16.65 1.73
C ALA A 77 20.23 16.95 2.49
N LYS A 78 20.12 18.12 3.12
CA LYS A 78 18.90 18.57 3.80
C LYS A 78 17.77 18.79 2.79
N ASP A 79 17.98 19.61 1.76
CA ASP A 79 16.95 19.98 0.79
C ASP A 79 16.40 18.75 0.03
N VAL A 80 17.30 17.86 -0.41
CA VAL A 80 16.91 16.62 -1.11
C VAL A 80 16.22 15.64 -0.14
N SER A 81 16.63 15.59 1.13
CA SER A 81 15.93 14.78 2.14
C SER A 81 14.52 15.28 2.39
N GLU A 82 14.32 16.59 2.52
CA GLU A 82 13.00 17.20 2.74
C GLU A 82 12.08 16.99 1.54
N SER A 83 12.58 17.21 0.31
CA SER A 83 11.83 16.93 -0.92
C SER A 83 11.44 15.45 -1.05
N THR A 84 12.40 14.54 -0.84
CA THR A 84 12.13 13.10 -0.94
C THR A 84 11.16 12.61 0.12
N LYS A 85 11.29 13.12 1.36
CA LYS A 85 10.37 12.82 2.45
C LYS A 85 8.95 13.26 2.09
N LYS A 86 8.80 14.49 1.59
CA LYS A 86 7.50 15.01 1.14
C LYS A 86 6.90 14.14 0.03
N PHE A 87 7.70 13.76 -0.97
CA PHE A 87 7.26 12.86 -2.03
C PHE A 87 6.78 11.50 -1.49
N VAL A 88 7.53 10.88 -0.58
CA VAL A 88 7.15 9.60 0.04
C VAL A 88 5.86 9.72 0.84
N HIS A 89 5.69 10.81 1.60
CA HIS A 89 4.48 11.06 2.37
C HIS A 89 3.28 11.26 1.46
N ASP A 90 3.41 12.09 0.42
CA ASP A 90 2.38 12.31 -0.59
C ASP A 90 1.97 10.98 -1.25
N ALA A 91 2.95 10.13 -1.62
CA ALA A 91 2.70 8.81 -2.21
C ALA A 91 1.85 7.90 -1.30
N LEU A 92 2.20 7.85 -0.01
CA LEU A 92 1.51 7.04 0.99
C LEU A 92 0.09 7.56 1.26
N ASP A 93 -0.08 8.87 1.32
CA ASP A 93 -1.39 9.49 1.49
C ASP A 93 -2.30 9.27 0.28
N LYS A 94 -1.78 9.41 -0.94
CA LYS A 94 -2.53 9.08 -2.16
C LYS A 94 -2.93 7.61 -2.21
N PHE A 95 -2.03 6.70 -1.87
CA PHE A 95 -2.34 5.27 -1.81
C PHE A 95 -3.44 4.98 -0.79
N LYS A 96 -3.34 5.54 0.42
CA LYS A 96 -4.37 5.40 1.46
C LYS A 96 -5.73 5.90 0.98
N GLN A 97 -5.79 7.09 0.37
CA GLN A 97 -7.03 7.65 -0.19
C GLN A 97 -7.62 6.76 -1.28
N CYS A 98 -6.78 6.20 -2.16
CA CYS A 98 -7.22 5.24 -3.17
C CYS A 98 -7.79 3.97 -2.55
N VAL A 99 -7.15 3.39 -1.53
CA VAL A 99 -7.68 2.21 -0.83
C VAL A 99 -9.01 2.54 -0.15
N ASP A 100 -9.14 3.69 0.50
CA ASP A 100 -10.38 4.12 1.14
C ASP A 100 -11.52 4.29 0.11
N MET A 101 -11.25 4.88 -1.05
CA MET A 101 -12.22 4.99 -2.15
C MET A 101 -12.55 3.63 -2.78
N TRP A 102 -11.56 2.77 -2.94
CA TRP A 102 -11.70 1.43 -3.49
C TRP A 102 -12.64 0.59 -2.62
N LYS A 103 -12.47 0.64 -1.29
CA LYS A 103 -13.32 -0.09 -0.32
C LYS A 103 -14.80 0.23 -0.50
N LEU A 104 -15.14 1.51 -0.72
CA LEU A 104 -16.52 1.97 -0.92
C LEU A 104 -17.19 1.44 -2.19
N GLN A 105 -16.37 0.98 -3.14
CA GLN A 105 -16.80 0.46 -4.45
C GLN A 105 -16.59 -1.05 -4.58
N ALA A 106 -16.00 -1.70 -3.57
CA ALA A 106 -15.66 -3.09 -3.64
C ALA A 106 -16.86 -4.00 -3.30
N GLU A 107 -17.00 -5.07 -4.09
CA GLU A 107 -18.11 -6.01 -4.07
C GLU A 107 -17.58 -7.43 -4.01
N ILE A 108 -18.31 -8.33 -3.35
CA ILE A 108 -17.96 -9.75 -3.28
C ILE A 108 -19.10 -10.56 -3.88
N LYS A 109 -18.74 -11.43 -4.81
CA LYS A 109 -19.64 -12.42 -5.41
C LYS A 109 -19.52 -13.75 -4.71
N VAL A 110 -20.64 -14.41 -4.45
CA VAL A 110 -20.66 -15.63 -3.64
C VAL A 110 -21.85 -16.51 -4.01
N ASN A 111 -21.56 -17.80 -4.18
CA ASN A 111 -22.57 -18.83 -4.31
C ASN A 111 -22.90 -19.38 -2.92
N ILE A 112 -24.17 -19.62 -2.67
CA ILE A 112 -24.65 -20.00 -1.34
C ILE A 112 -25.07 -21.46 -1.35
N MET A 113 -24.41 -22.23 -0.48
CA MET A 113 -24.63 -23.66 -0.29
C MET A 113 -24.94 -23.90 1.19
N SER A 114 -26.23 -23.90 1.51
CA SER A 114 -26.75 -23.95 2.87
C SER A 114 -26.16 -22.83 3.73
N VAL A 115 -25.48 -23.18 4.82
CA VAL A 115 -24.85 -22.21 5.73
C VAL A 115 -23.68 -21.46 5.12
N SER A 116 -23.06 -22.01 4.08
CA SER A 116 -21.76 -21.59 3.57
C SER A 116 -21.85 -20.74 2.31
N GLY A 117 -21.05 -19.68 2.27
CA GLY A 117 -20.74 -18.93 1.06
C GLY A 117 -19.45 -19.43 0.42
N ILE A 118 -19.50 -19.78 -0.87
CA ILE A 118 -18.36 -20.23 -1.66
C ILE A 118 -18.16 -19.27 -2.83
N GLY A 119 -16.93 -18.81 -3.00
CA GLY A 119 -16.57 -17.89 -4.07
C GLY A 119 -15.25 -18.33 -4.72
N PRO A 120 -15.20 -18.54 -6.05
CA PRO A 120 -13.95 -18.89 -6.73
C PRO A 120 -12.93 -17.73 -6.68
N PRO A 121 -11.66 -17.95 -7.04
CA PRO A 121 -10.69 -16.85 -7.18
C PRO A 121 -11.24 -15.73 -8.08
N GLY A 122 -11.16 -14.48 -7.61
CA GLY A 122 -11.73 -13.30 -8.29
C GLY A 122 -13.15 -12.96 -7.82
N SER A 123 -13.58 -13.53 -6.68
CA SER A 123 -14.86 -13.20 -6.05
C SER A 123 -14.93 -11.76 -5.56
N LEU A 124 -13.78 -11.17 -5.22
CA LEU A 124 -13.67 -9.77 -4.87
C LEU A 124 -13.48 -8.92 -6.12
N LYS A 125 -14.38 -7.98 -6.35
CA LYS A 125 -14.31 -6.98 -7.42
C LYS A 125 -14.19 -5.59 -6.83
N GLY A 126 -13.37 -4.77 -7.43
CA GLY A 126 -13.23 -3.36 -7.10
C GLY A 126 -12.61 -2.60 -8.27
N PRO A 127 -12.69 -1.26 -8.24
CA PRO A 127 -12.12 -0.43 -9.30
C PRO A 127 -10.59 -0.58 -9.36
N GLU A 128 -9.98 -0.25 -10.49
CA GLU A 128 -8.52 -0.21 -10.56
C GLU A 128 -8.01 1.00 -9.77
N LEU A 129 -7.05 0.81 -8.85
CA LEU A 129 -6.54 1.92 -8.02
C LEU A 129 -6.05 3.11 -8.84
N LYS A 130 -5.34 2.88 -9.96
CA LYS A 130 -4.85 3.93 -10.86
C LYS A 130 -5.95 4.80 -11.48
N SER A 131 -7.17 4.28 -11.57
CA SER A 131 -8.31 5.01 -12.14
C SER A 131 -8.96 5.97 -11.13
N LEU A 132 -8.70 5.77 -9.83
CA LEU A 132 -9.25 6.59 -8.76
C LEU A 132 -8.59 7.97 -8.73
N ALA A 133 -9.40 8.99 -8.43
CA ALA A 133 -9.02 10.41 -8.46
C ALA A 133 -7.69 10.74 -7.75
N PRO A 134 -7.36 10.18 -6.57
CA PRO A 134 -6.10 10.49 -5.90
C PRO A 134 -4.87 10.06 -6.69
N PHE A 135 -4.94 9.00 -7.50
CA PHE A 135 -3.85 8.54 -8.36
C PHE A 135 -3.91 9.15 -9.76
N SER A 136 -5.08 9.18 -10.40
CA SER A 136 -5.21 9.66 -11.78
C SER A 136 -4.86 11.14 -11.95
N SER A 137 -5.02 11.96 -10.89
CA SER A 137 -4.67 13.38 -10.90
C SER A 137 -3.26 13.70 -10.41
N TRP A 138 -2.58 12.74 -9.75
CA TRP A 138 -1.37 13.04 -8.98
C TRP A 138 -0.19 13.47 -9.86
N GLU A 139 0.03 12.79 -10.99
CA GLU A 139 1.11 13.14 -11.92
C GLU A 139 0.97 14.59 -12.44
N GLY A 140 -0.26 15.06 -12.63
CA GLY A 140 -0.56 16.42 -13.06
C GLY A 140 -0.23 17.51 -12.03
N THR A 141 -0.13 17.16 -10.74
CA THR A 141 0.21 18.11 -9.67
C THR A 141 1.72 18.33 -9.53
N LEU A 142 2.54 17.44 -10.09
CA LEU A 142 3.99 17.49 -9.96
C LEU A 142 4.59 18.38 -11.05
N LYS A 143 5.64 19.12 -10.69
CA LYS A 143 6.29 20.07 -11.61
C LYS A 143 7.47 19.43 -12.34
N GLU A 144 8.27 18.63 -11.63
CA GLU A 144 9.50 18.07 -12.19
C GLU A 144 9.27 16.78 -12.98
N LYS A 145 10.02 16.61 -14.08
CA LYS A 145 9.92 15.42 -14.93
C LYS A 145 10.28 14.13 -14.18
N ASN A 146 11.31 14.17 -13.34
CA ASN A 146 11.74 13.00 -12.58
C ASN A 146 10.70 12.61 -11.54
N GLU A 147 10.16 13.57 -10.79
CA GLU A 147 9.07 13.33 -9.82
C GLU A 147 7.84 12.69 -10.48
N LYS A 148 7.45 13.16 -11.67
CA LYS A 148 6.37 12.53 -12.46
C LYS A 148 6.66 11.07 -12.78
N ALA A 149 7.88 10.76 -13.19
CA ALA A 149 8.30 9.38 -13.47
C ALA A 149 8.22 8.50 -12.21
N TYR A 150 8.66 9.00 -11.06
CA TYR A 150 8.54 8.29 -9.78
C TYR A 150 7.07 8.10 -9.38
N ALA A 151 6.24 9.14 -9.48
CA ALA A 151 4.81 9.04 -9.15
C ALA A 151 4.09 8.03 -10.04
N LYS A 152 4.33 8.07 -11.36
CA LYS A 152 3.81 7.09 -12.31
C LYS A 152 4.23 5.67 -11.95
N ALA A 153 5.50 5.47 -11.58
CA ALA A 153 6.02 4.17 -11.16
C ALA A 153 5.35 3.65 -9.89
N VAL A 154 5.12 4.52 -8.90
CA VAL A 154 4.36 4.18 -7.68
C VAL A 154 2.93 3.80 -8.05
N VAL A 155 2.24 4.59 -8.86
CA VAL A 155 0.84 4.35 -9.26
C VAL A 155 0.71 3.02 -9.99
N GLU A 156 1.53 2.77 -11.02
CA GLU A 156 1.47 1.53 -11.80
C GLU A 156 1.88 0.31 -10.98
N GLY A 157 2.99 0.41 -10.23
CA GLY A 157 3.48 -0.70 -9.40
C GLY A 157 2.50 -1.10 -8.32
N THR A 158 1.97 -0.14 -7.55
CA THR A 158 1.00 -0.43 -6.48
C THR A 158 -0.34 -0.89 -7.04
N SER A 159 -0.84 -0.30 -8.12
CA SER A 159 -2.12 -0.69 -8.74
C SER A 159 -2.06 -2.09 -9.34
N LYS A 160 -0.95 -2.45 -9.98
CA LYS A 160 -0.72 -3.79 -10.53
C LYS A 160 -0.76 -4.85 -9.42
N GLN A 161 -0.02 -4.63 -8.34
CA GLN A 161 0.03 -5.60 -7.24
C GLN A 161 -1.27 -5.68 -6.45
N TRP A 162 -1.95 -4.55 -6.25
CA TRP A 162 -3.28 -4.55 -5.62
C TRP A 162 -4.28 -5.35 -6.44
N LYS A 163 -4.28 -5.15 -7.77
CA LYS A 163 -5.14 -5.89 -8.69
C LYS A 163 -4.80 -7.39 -8.69
N ALA A 164 -3.51 -7.75 -8.71
CA ALA A 164 -3.08 -9.14 -8.65
C ALA A 164 -3.57 -9.85 -7.38
N TRP A 165 -3.49 -9.18 -6.23
CA TRP A 165 -4.08 -9.65 -4.97
C TRP A 165 -5.60 -9.80 -5.07
N GLN A 166 -6.30 -8.73 -5.47
CA GLN A 166 -7.76 -8.66 -5.57
C GLN A 166 -8.33 -9.78 -6.45
N ASP A 167 -7.77 -9.95 -7.66
CA ASP A 167 -8.26 -10.87 -8.68
C ASP A 167 -8.10 -12.35 -8.26
N LYS A 168 -7.40 -12.64 -7.16
CA LYS A 168 -7.19 -13.98 -6.61
C LYS A 168 -7.81 -14.21 -5.24
N VAL A 169 -8.54 -13.23 -4.69
CA VAL A 169 -9.34 -13.43 -3.46
C VAL A 169 -10.48 -14.43 -3.73
N MET A 170 -10.64 -15.38 -2.81
CA MET A 170 -11.67 -16.41 -2.84
C MET A 170 -12.38 -16.52 -1.49
N ILE A 171 -13.54 -17.18 -1.46
CA ILE A 171 -14.29 -17.47 -0.24
C ILE A 171 -14.36 -18.99 -0.07
N PRO A 172 -13.69 -19.56 0.95
CA PRO A 172 -13.47 -21.00 1.07
C PRO A 172 -14.64 -21.78 1.71
N GLY A 173 -15.89 -21.29 1.61
CA GLY A 173 -17.04 -21.93 2.26
C GLY A 173 -17.36 -21.40 3.66
N LEU A 174 -17.20 -20.08 3.87
CA LEU A 174 -17.41 -19.44 5.17
C LEU A 174 -18.88 -19.51 5.61
N PRO A 175 -19.17 -19.73 6.90
CA PRO A 175 -20.54 -19.89 7.42
C PRO A 175 -21.25 -18.53 7.54
N PHE A 176 -21.51 -17.89 6.41
CA PHE A 176 -22.13 -16.57 6.34
C PHE A 176 -23.60 -16.56 6.74
N TRP A 177 -24.35 -17.65 6.50
CA TRP A 177 -25.79 -17.69 6.74
C TRP A 177 -26.23 -18.96 7.49
N PRO A 178 -25.93 -19.11 8.80
CA PRO A 178 -26.36 -20.29 9.56
C PRO A 178 -27.87 -20.58 9.48
N ALA A 179 -28.69 -19.55 9.34
CA ALA A 179 -30.14 -19.68 9.17
C ALA A 179 -30.57 -20.41 7.87
N PHE A 180 -29.68 -20.52 6.88
CA PHE A 180 -29.91 -21.29 5.66
C PHE A 180 -29.64 -22.79 5.81
N ALA A 181 -29.30 -23.27 7.02
CA ALA A 181 -29.26 -24.71 7.32
C ALA A 181 -30.64 -25.37 7.15
N ALA A 182 -31.69 -24.68 7.61
CA ALA A 182 -33.06 -25.18 7.64
C ALA A 182 -34.04 -23.99 7.59
N PHE A 183 -34.59 -23.72 6.41
CA PHE A 183 -35.49 -22.60 6.18
C PHE A 183 -36.91 -23.11 5.83
N PRO A 184 -38.00 -22.53 6.38
CA PRO A 184 -39.35 -23.08 6.28
C PRO A 184 -40.15 -22.67 5.03
N LEU A 185 -39.50 -22.05 4.02
CA LEU A 185 -40.16 -21.56 2.80
C LEU A 185 -39.52 -22.17 1.55
N ALA A 186 -40.24 -22.12 0.41
CA ALA A 186 -39.74 -22.58 -0.88
C ALA A 186 -38.48 -21.82 -1.36
N THR A 187 -38.38 -20.55 -0.96
CA THR A 187 -37.26 -19.66 -1.26
C THR A 187 -36.93 -18.83 -0.03
N ALA A 188 -35.66 -18.78 0.36
CA ALA A 188 -35.19 -17.91 1.42
C ALA A 188 -35.13 -16.46 0.91
N PRO A 189 -35.70 -15.48 1.64
CA PRO A 189 -35.60 -14.07 1.29
C PRO A 189 -34.16 -13.58 1.46
N PRO A 190 -33.82 -12.39 0.92
CA PRO A 190 -32.53 -11.73 1.16
C PRO A 190 -32.23 -11.59 2.66
N MET A 191 -31.24 -12.32 3.16
CA MET A 191 -30.79 -12.27 4.55
C MET A 191 -29.32 -11.80 4.62
N PRO A 192 -28.97 -10.92 5.57
CA PRO A 192 -27.60 -10.46 5.74
C PRO A 192 -26.68 -11.57 6.25
N ASN A 193 -25.42 -11.52 5.86
CA ASN A 193 -24.40 -12.43 6.36
C ASN A 193 -23.97 -12.07 7.78
N ILE A 194 -23.46 -13.07 8.51
CA ILE A 194 -22.65 -12.84 9.70
C ILE A 194 -21.32 -12.20 9.26
N PRO A 195 -20.91 -11.08 9.87
CA PRO A 195 -19.64 -10.43 9.57
C PRO A 195 -18.45 -11.37 9.80
N MET A 196 -17.55 -11.46 8.82
CA MET A 196 -16.30 -12.22 8.95
C MET A 196 -15.11 -11.35 8.57
N PRO A 197 -13.94 -11.50 9.21
CA PRO A 197 -12.73 -10.79 8.81
C PRO A 197 -12.31 -11.10 7.37
N LEU A 198 -11.86 -10.11 6.61
CA LEU A 198 -11.43 -10.25 5.21
C LEU A 198 -10.25 -11.20 5.06
N ILE A 199 -9.39 -11.32 6.08
CA ILE A 199 -8.31 -12.31 6.10
C ILE A 199 -8.80 -13.76 5.95
N THR A 200 -10.07 -14.05 6.29
CA THR A 200 -10.69 -15.37 6.09
C THR A 200 -11.08 -15.64 4.63
N CYS A 201 -10.97 -14.64 3.76
CA CYS A 201 -11.11 -14.74 2.31
C CYS A 201 -9.71 -14.66 1.67
N PRO A 202 -8.93 -15.76 1.65
CA PRO A 202 -7.53 -15.72 1.24
C PRO A 202 -7.39 -15.39 -0.26
N SER A 203 -6.22 -14.85 -0.60
CA SER A 203 -5.76 -14.70 -1.98
C SER A 203 -4.48 -15.48 -2.21
N ALA A 204 -4.36 -16.13 -3.37
CA ALA A 204 -3.10 -16.75 -3.77
C ALA A 204 -1.96 -15.73 -4.02
N MET A 205 -2.31 -14.44 -4.16
CA MET A 205 -1.39 -13.35 -4.49
C MET A 205 -1.16 -12.40 -3.32
N MET A 206 -1.32 -12.88 -2.08
CA MET A 206 -1.04 -12.10 -0.87
C MET A 206 0.38 -11.52 -0.84
N ALA A 207 1.37 -12.27 -1.32
CA ALA A 207 2.76 -11.84 -1.35
C ALA A 207 3.02 -10.64 -2.27
N GLU A 208 2.18 -10.40 -3.28
CA GLU A 208 2.34 -9.30 -4.24
C GLU A 208 2.22 -7.93 -3.56
N MET A 209 1.40 -7.82 -2.52
CA MET A 209 1.21 -6.62 -1.71
C MET A 209 2.24 -6.47 -0.58
N THR A 210 3.25 -7.34 -0.53
CA THR A 210 4.29 -7.32 0.49
C THR A 210 5.68 -7.11 -0.11
N MET A 211 6.63 -6.65 0.70
CA MET A 211 8.04 -6.59 0.34
C MET A 211 8.63 -8.00 0.15
N PRO A 212 9.53 -8.21 -0.84
CA PRO A 212 10.09 -7.22 -1.77
C PRO A 212 9.26 -6.97 -3.04
N LYS A 213 8.24 -7.80 -3.32
CA LYS A 213 7.51 -7.76 -4.59
C LYS A 213 6.84 -6.43 -4.90
N LEU A 214 6.33 -5.74 -3.88
CA LEU A 214 5.72 -4.42 -4.05
C LEU A 214 6.76 -3.36 -4.46
N ARG A 215 7.97 -3.38 -3.87
CA ARG A 215 9.08 -2.51 -4.30
C ARG A 215 9.48 -2.83 -5.74
N ASP A 216 9.61 -4.11 -6.07
CA ASP A 216 10.08 -4.54 -7.39
C ASP A 216 9.10 -4.10 -8.48
N ALA A 217 7.79 -4.22 -8.23
CA ALA A 217 6.78 -3.72 -9.15
C ALA A 217 6.87 -2.20 -9.41
N MET A 218 7.20 -1.40 -8.39
CA MET A 218 7.44 0.04 -8.58
C MET A 218 8.76 0.30 -9.31
N ALA A 219 9.82 -0.46 -9.00
CA ALA A 219 11.12 -0.33 -9.65
C ALA A 219 11.13 -0.77 -11.12
N ASP A 220 10.26 -1.70 -11.50
CA ASP A 220 10.06 -2.17 -12.86
C ASP A 220 9.18 -1.20 -13.67
N ALA A 221 8.28 -0.47 -13.00
CA ALA A 221 7.45 0.56 -13.62
C ALA A 221 8.17 1.91 -13.81
N LEU A 222 9.36 2.08 -13.21
CA LEU A 222 10.15 3.30 -13.34
C LEU A 222 10.80 3.39 -14.73
N ASP A 223 10.73 4.59 -15.33
CA ASP A 223 11.37 4.89 -16.61
C ASP A 223 12.87 4.56 -16.59
N GLY A 224 13.33 3.81 -17.61
CA GLY A 224 14.73 3.41 -17.75
C GLY A 224 15.68 4.60 -17.77
N GLY A 225 15.28 5.71 -18.40
CA GLY A 225 16.08 6.93 -18.45
C GLY A 225 16.32 7.60 -17.09
N VAL A 226 15.48 7.33 -16.09
CA VAL A 226 15.68 7.76 -14.69
C VAL A 226 16.46 6.70 -13.92
N LYS A 227 16.12 5.42 -14.12
CA LYS A 227 16.75 4.27 -13.45
C LYS A 227 18.25 4.16 -13.78
N ASP A 228 18.61 4.34 -15.05
CA ASP A 228 19.99 4.19 -15.55
C ASP A 228 20.90 5.34 -15.08
N LYS A 229 20.32 6.49 -14.73
CA LYS A 229 21.06 7.66 -14.21
C LYS A 229 21.28 7.62 -12.70
N ASP A 230 20.73 6.63 -12.01
CA ASP A 230 20.81 6.48 -10.56
C ASP A 230 21.75 5.34 -10.17
N GLU A 231 23.06 5.61 -10.26
CA GLU A 231 24.13 4.65 -9.95
C GLU A 231 24.04 4.09 -8.52
N ASP A 232 23.56 4.88 -7.55
CA ASP A 232 23.41 4.48 -6.14
C ASP A 232 22.13 3.67 -5.89
N LYS A 233 21.26 3.52 -6.89
CA LYS A 233 19.95 2.89 -6.73
C LYS A 233 19.12 3.53 -5.60
N LYS A 234 19.17 4.86 -5.47
CA LYS A 234 18.30 5.64 -4.56
C LYS A 234 16.82 5.38 -4.83
N HIS A 235 16.43 5.14 -6.08
CA HIS A 235 15.07 4.75 -6.44
C HIS A 235 14.60 3.51 -5.68
N LEU A 236 15.46 2.51 -5.50
CA LEU A 236 15.11 1.32 -4.71
C LEU A 236 14.89 1.66 -3.23
N ALA A 237 15.69 2.57 -2.66
CA ALA A 237 15.52 3.01 -1.28
C ALA A 237 14.20 3.78 -1.10
N ILE A 238 13.84 4.64 -2.05
CA ILE A 238 12.55 5.36 -2.06
C ILE A 238 11.38 4.38 -2.14
N PHE A 239 11.39 3.49 -3.13
CA PHE A 239 10.30 2.51 -3.32
C PHE A 239 10.20 1.52 -2.16
N GLU A 240 11.31 1.10 -1.59
CA GLU A 240 11.31 0.25 -0.41
C GLU A 240 10.73 0.98 0.82
N THR A 241 10.99 2.27 0.95
CA THR A 241 10.43 3.11 2.03
C THR A 241 8.92 3.34 1.87
N ILE A 242 8.40 3.35 0.64
CA ILE A 242 6.96 3.39 0.38
C ILE A 242 6.33 2.01 0.60
N ALA A 243 6.97 0.96 0.09
CA ALA A 243 6.42 -0.40 0.13
C ALA A 243 6.38 -1.00 1.54
N PHE A 244 7.36 -0.70 2.40
CA PHE A 244 7.41 -1.25 3.76
C PHE A 244 6.17 -0.89 4.61
N PRO A 245 5.80 0.40 4.78
CA PRO A 245 4.59 0.77 5.51
C PRO A 245 3.31 0.24 4.89
N ILE A 246 3.22 0.20 3.55
CA ILE A 246 2.06 -0.36 2.84
C ILE A 246 1.93 -1.85 3.14
N SER A 247 3.02 -2.62 3.07
CA SER A 247 3.03 -4.06 3.31
C SER A 247 2.51 -4.39 4.71
N LEU A 248 3.01 -3.68 5.73
CA LEU A 248 2.62 -3.89 7.11
C LEU A 248 1.15 -3.52 7.35
N ASN A 249 0.72 -2.36 6.85
CA ASN A 249 -0.68 -1.94 6.98
C ASN A 249 -1.63 -2.85 6.22
N PHE A 250 -1.25 -3.33 5.04
CA PHE A 250 -2.07 -4.23 4.25
C PHE A 250 -2.40 -5.51 5.05
N LEU A 251 -1.40 -6.16 5.65
CA LEU A 251 -1.60 -7.35 6.47
C LEU A 251 -2.52 -7.08 7.68
N LEU A 252 -2.30 -5.97 8.38
CA LEU A 252 -3.14 -5.59 9.51
C LEU A 252 -4.57 -5.25 9.06
N TRP A 253 -4.70 -4.54 7.93
CA TRP A 253 -5.98 -4.13 7.36
C TRP A 253 -6.86 -5.31 7.00
N LEU A 254 -6.30 -6.42 6.50
CA LEU A 254 -7.08 -7.64 6.21
C LEU A 254 -7.72 -8.25 7.46
N VAL A 255 -7.07 -8.16 8.62
CA VAL A 255 -7.63 -8.67 9.88
C VAL A 255 -8.70 -7.74 10.44
N MET A 256 -8.51 -6.43 10.28
CA MET A 256 -9.45 -5.43 10.79
C MET A 256 -10.70 -5.30 9.93
N GLN A 257 -10.57 -5.44 8.61
CA GLN A 257 -11.69 -5.26 7.69
C GLN A 257 -12.64 -6.45 7.76
N GLN A 258 -13.94 -6.18 7.83
CA GLN A 258 -14.99 -7.19 7.80
C GLN A 258 -15.66 -7.24 6.44
N VAL A 259 -16.03 -8.46 6.07
CA VAL A 259 -16.94 -8.80 4.98
C VAL A 259 -18.34 -8.87 5.58
N MET A 260 -19.17 -7.87 5.30
CA MET A 260 -20.53 -7.76 5.81
C MET A 260 -21.45 -7.08 4.78
N ASN A 261 -22.75 -7.09 5.06
CA ASN A 261 -23.79 -6.58 4.16
C ASN A 261 -23.90 -7.37 2.84
N LEU A 262 -23.46 -8.62 2.84
CA LEU A 262 -23.78 -9.59 1.80
C LEU A 262 -25.18 -10.13 2.05
N LEU A 263 -26.13 -9.78 1.18
CA LEU A 263 -27.48 -10.33 1.24
C LEU A 263 -27.54 -11.61 0.42
N GLY A 264 -27.79 -12.73 1.09
CA GLY A 264 -27.98 -14.03 0.44
C GLY A 264 -29.45 -14.36 0.23
N LYS A 265 -29.79 -15.06 -0.86
CA LYS A 265 -31.12 -15.61 -1.12
C LYS A 265 -30.99 -16.93 -1.89
N GLY A 266 -32.02 -17.77 -1.90
CA GLY A 266 -32.00 -18.96 -2.76
C GLY A 266 -33.15 -19.93 -2.52
N PRO A 267 -33.33 -20.91 -3.42
CA PRO A 267 -34.39 -21.92 -3.33
C PRO A 267 -34.07 -23.00 -2.27
N ILE A 268 -35.12 -23.64 -1.77
CA ILE A 268 -35.07 -24.80 -0.87
C ILE A 268 -35.66 -26.00 -1.61
N PRO A 269 -34.83 -26.92 -2.14
CA PRO A 269 -35.30 -28.03 -2.99
C PRO A 269 -36.24 -29.03 -2.30
N THR A 270 -36.21 -29.10 -0.97
CA THR A 270 -37.02 -30.06 -0.20
C THR A 270 -38.45 -29.56 0.09
N TYR A 271 -38.80 -28.33 -0.32
CA TYR A 271 -40.13 -27.78 -0.11
C TYR A 271 -41.17 -28.44 -1.04
N ALA A 272 -42.02 -29.33 -0.49
CA ALA A 272 -43.03 -30.08 -1.24
C ALA A 272 -44.36 -30.25 -0.44
N PRO A 273 -45.27 -29.26 -0.46
CA PRO A 273 -46.56 -29.31 0.25
C PRO A 273 -47.38 -30.58 -0.06
N PRO A 274 -48.18 -31.14 0.87
CA PRO A 274 -48.64 -30.58 2.16
C PRO A 274 -47.66 -30.74 3.33
N TYR A 275 -46.60 -31.53 3.16
CA TYR A 275 -45.52 -31.61 4.13
C TYR A 275 -44.52 -30.50 3.81
N VAL A 276 -44.26 -29.58 4.75
CA VAL A 276 -43.33 -28.47 4.53
C VAL A 276 -42.08 -28.72 5.38
N PRO A 277 -41.21 -29.67 5.01
CA PRO A 277 -39.98 -29.86 5.73
C PRO A 277 -39.11 -28.62 5.53
N VAL A 278 -38.60 -28.10 6.64
CA VAL A 278 -37.50 -27.14 6.61
C VAL A 278 -36.34 -27.76 5.83
N GLY A 279 -35.67 -26.96 5.02
CA GLY A 279 -34.59 -27.45 4.17
C GLY A 279 -33.47 -26.45 3.97
N PRO A 280 -32.29 -26.92 3.55
CA PRO A 280 -31.17 -26.04 3.28
C PRO A 280 -31.43 -25.22 2.03
N VAL A 281 -30.91 -23.99 2.00
CA VAL A 281 -30.81 -23.22 0.76
C VAL A 281 -29.77 -23.89 -0.14
N VAL A 282 -30.09 -24.16 -1.40
CA VAL A 282 -29.15 -24.76 -2.36
C VAL A 282 -29.12 -23.88 -3.61
N ALA A 283 -27.93 -23.67 -4.17
CA ALA A 283 -27.75 -22.80 -5.34
C ALA A 283 -28.28 -21.37 -5.11
N GLY A 284 -28.10 -20.85 -3.89
CA GLY A 284 -28.41 -19.46 -3.60
C GLY A 284 -27.37 -18.51 -4.21
N SER A 285 -27.77 -17.25 -4.34
CA SER A 285 -26.95 -16.19 -4.93
C SER A 285 -26.97 -14.95 -4.03
N GLU A 286 -26.06 -14.02 -4.30
CA GLU A 286 -26.19 -12.67 -3.78
C GLU A 286 -27.47 -12.00 -4.34
N ALA A 287 -28.20 -11.27 -3.48
CA ALA A 287 -29.38 -10.51 -3.85
C ALA A 287 -29.02 -9.06 -4.23
N MET A 288 -28.03 -8.48 -3.54
CA MET A 288 -27.32 -7.21 -3.74
C MET A 288 -26.29 -7.11 -2.61
N GLY A 289 -25.09 -6.55 -2.85
CA GLY A 289 -24.14 -6.38 -1.75
C GLY A 289 -22.83 -5.70 -2.12
N LYS A 290 -22.66 -4.45 -1.68
CA LYS A 290 -21.33 -3.91 -1.37
C LYS A 290 -20.84 -4.65 -0.15
N ALA A 291 -19.68 -5.30 -0.26
CA ALA A 291 -19.30 -6.34 0.69
C ALA A 291 -18.30 -5.89 1.75
N LEU A 292 -17.66 -4.73 1.55
CA LEU A 292 -16.57 -4.24 2.37
C LEU A 292 -16.98 -2.97 3.10
N MET A 293 -17.48 -3.15 4.32
CA MET A 293 -17.74 -2.07 5.26
C MET A 293 -17.41 -2.57 6.66
N ALA A 294 -16.92 -1.66 7.51
CA ALA A 294 -16.46 -1.87 8.89
C ALA A 294 -15.15 -2.66 9.02
#